data_AF-A0A1T4XQL5-F1
#
_entry.id   AF-A0A1T4XQL5-F1
#
_cell.length_a   1.000
_cell.length_b   1.000
_cell.length_c   1.000
_cell.angle_alpha   90.00
_cell.angle_beta   90.00
_cell.angle_gamma   90.00
#
_symmetry.space_group_name_H-M   'P 1'
#
loop_
_entity.id
_entity.type
_entity.pdbx_description
1 polymer ?
#
loop_
_entity_poly.entity_id
_entity_poly.type
_entity_poly.pdbx_seq_one_letter_code
_entity_poly.pdbx_strand_id
1 'polypeptide(L)'
;MHDPDDFIPDALEETPEASTVKNLNRRDWLKMSSLGALAAAGGGAGMYYYSQMPLLNFDGRYARATNYHPPVIHSLVMIANQIVDKPYKWGGGHQQLFDNGFDCSGSISHILYRTGLLTRPLNSKGFATYGMPGAGRYVSIFVKPGSHVFMSVCGLRFDTSGTQTGEGPRWRSTARSSAGFTNRHPNGL
;
A
#
# COMPACT_ATOMS: atom_id res chain seq x y z
N MET A 1 23.49 29.64 -5.86
CA MET A 1 22.38 29.09 -6.67
C MET A 1 22.90 27.72 -7.07
N HIS A 2 22.55 26.66 -6.34
CA HIS A 2 23.08 25.31 -6.60
C HIS A 2 22.41 24.74 -7.85
N ASP A 3 23.22 24.03 -8.65
CA ASP A 3 22.80 23.36 -9.86
C ASP A 3 21.77 22.28 -9.49
N PRO A 4 20.65 22.10 -10.23
CA PRO A 4 19.71 20.99 -10.00
C PRO A 4 20.37 19.60 -9.94
N ASP A 5 21.56 19.43 -10.53
CA ASP A 5 22.31 18.18 -10.52
C ASP A 5 22.88 17.85 -9.14
N ASP A 6 23.15 18.84 -8.27
CA ASP A 6 23.68 18.63 -6.90
C ASP A 6 22.70 17.91 -5.95
N PHE A 7 21.43 17.72 -6.35
CA PHE A 7 20.37 17.13 -5.53
C PHE A 7 20.06 15.66 -5.86
N ILE A 8 20.71 15.10 -6.88
CA ILE A 8 20.55 13.71 -7.29
C ILE A 8 21.79 12.95 -6.80
N PRO A 9 21.66 11.92 -5.93
CA PRO A 9 22.80 11.08 -5.58
C PRO A 9 23.39 10.43 -6.85
N ASP A 10 24.72 10.45 -7.00
CA ASP A 10 25.46 9.90 -8.16
C ASP A 10 24.96 8.51 -8.61
N ALA A 11 24.51 7.69 -7.66
CA ALA A 11 23.97 6.35 -7.91
C ALA A 11 22.66 6.31 -8.73
N LEU A 12 21.99 7.45 -8.92
CA LEU A 12 20.73 7.54 -9.66
C LEU A 12 20.90 8.15 -11.05
N GLU A 13 22.01 8.82 -11.37
CA GLU A 13 22.14 9.64 -12.59
C GLU A 13 21.93 8.89 -13.91
N GLU A 14 22.18 7.58 -13.92
CA GLU A 14 22.11 6.71 -15.11
C GLU A 14 20.80 5.91 -15.22
N THR A 15 19.86 6.06 -14.27
CA THR A 15 18.62 5.26 -14.29
C THR A 15 17.47 6.02 -14.96
N PRO A 16 16.47 5.32 -15.55
CA PRO A 16 15.28 5.95 -16.13
C PRO A 16 14.52 6.84 -15.13
N GLU A 17 14.62 6.54 -13.84
CA GLU A 17 14.05 7.32 -12.74
C GLU A 17 14.72 8.70 -12.63
N ALA A 18 16.04 8.82 -12.82
CA ALA A 18 16.70 10.13 -12.85
C ALA A 18 16.25 11.01 -14.01
N SER A 19 15.94 10.43 -15.17
CA SER A 19 15.38 11.22 -16.29
C SER A 19 14.01 11.86 -15.95
N THR A 20 13.27 11.23 -15.04
CA THR A 20 11.97 11.74 -14.54
C THR A 20 12.16 12.84 -13.50
N VAL A 21 13.26 12.80 -12.73
CA VAL A 21 13.58 13.76 -11.66
C VAL A 21 14.32 14.99 -12.17
N LYS A 22 15.13 14.86 -13.22
CA LYS A 22 15.94 15.94 -13.83
C LYS A 22 15.11 17.16 -14.31
N ASN A 23 13.81 17.00 -14.54
CA ASN A 23 12.93 18.07 -15.03
C ASN A 23 12.06 18.73 -13.94
N LEU A 24 12.28 18.40 -12.66
CA LEU A 24 11.47 18.92 -11.55
C LEU A 24 12.11 20.17 -10.92
N ASN A 25 11.29 21.19 -10.67
CA ASN A 25 11.75 22.38 -9.97
C ASN A 25 11.79 22.17 -8.44
N ARG A 26 12.50 23.06 -7.73
CA ARG A 26 12.69 23.01 -6.26
C ARG A 26 11.38 22.91 -5.46
N ARG A 27 10.27 23.48 -5.94
CA ARG A 27 8.97 23.42 -5.25
C ARG A 27 8.32 22.06 -5.37
N ASP A 28 8.47 21.39 -6.51
CA ASP A 28 7.92 20.05 -6.73
C ASP A 28 8.79 18.99 -6.03
N TRP A 29 10.10 19.22 -5.96
CA TRP A 29 11.03 18.42 -5.15
C TRP A 29 10.73 18.54 -3.64
N LEU A 30 10.42 19.76 -3.17
CA LEU A 30 9.99 19.99 -1.78
C LEU A 30 8.62 19.37 -1.47
N LYS A 31 7.73 19.21 -2.46
CA LYS A 31 6.45 18.49 -2.28
C LYS A 31 6.65 16.98 -2.20
N MET A 32 7.58 16.43 -2.98
CA MET A 32 7.97 15.02 -2.87
C MET A 32 8.63 14.72 -1.51
N SER A 33 9.49 15.63 -1.03
CA SER A 33 10.13 15.48 0.28
C SER A 33 9.23 15.84 1.47
N SER A 34 8.23 16.73 1.32
CA SER A 34 7.22 16.99 2.37
C SER A 34 6.12 15.93 2.44
N LEU A 35 5.90 15.14 1.39
CA LEU A 35 5.23 13.83 1.48
C LEU A 35 6.08 12.77 2.20
N GLY A 36 7.35 13.10 2.51
CA GLY A 36 8.28 12.28 3.27
C GLY A 36 8.80 12.87 4.59
N ALA A 37 8.44 14.11 4.96
CA ALA A 37 9.07 14.83 6.07
C ALA A 37 8.08 15.25 7.17
N LEU A 38 7.24 14.33 7.62
CA LEU A 38 6.57 14.41 8.92
C LEU A 38 6.64 13.05 9.65
N ALA A 39 7.89 12.62 9.92
CA ALA A 39 8.20 11.54 10.85
C ALA A 39 9.49 11.82 11.66
N ALA A 40 9.82 13.10 11.89
CA ALA A 40 10.96 13.53 12.72
C ALA A 40 10.65 13.54 14.22
N ALA A 41 9.76 12.65 14.67
CA ALA A 41 9.63 12.26 16.07
C ALA A 41 9.44 10.73 16.11
N GLY A 42 10.54 9.99 15.95
CA GLY A 42 10.60 8.52 16.10
C GLY A 42 10.61 7.67 14.82
N GLY A 43 10.66 8.27 13.62
CA GLY A 43 10.43 7.56 12.35
C GLY A 43 11.64 7.42 11.40
N GLY A 44 12.88 7.49 11.88
CA GLY A 44 14.08 7.42 11.02
C GLY A 44 14.26 6.08 10.28
N ALA A 45 13.77 4.97 10.83
CA ALA A 45 13.89 3.66 10.18
C ALA A 45 12.96 3.52 8.95
N GLY A 46 11.82 4.21 8.92
CA GLY A 46 10.81 4.02 7.88
C GLY A 46 11.26 4.46 6.48
N MET A 47 12.11 5.49 6.39
CA MET A 47 12.61 6.00 5.11
C MET A 47 13.82 5.22 4.56
N TYR A 48 14.72 4.75 5.44
CA TYR A 48 15.84 3.91 5.02
C TYR A 48 15.42 2.48 4.67
N TYR A 49 14.29 1.98 5.19
CA TYR A 49 13.78 0.65 4.82
C TYR A 49 13.14 0.61 3.41
N TYR A 50 12.68 1.75 2.88
CA TYR A 50 12.07 1.80 1.55
C TYR A 50 13.09 1.71 0.40
N SER A 51 14.38 2.00 0.65
CA SER A 51 15.41 2.00 -0.40
C SER A 51 15.88 0.60 -0.84
N GLN A 52 15.41 -0.47 -0.20
CA GLN A 52 15.80 -1.85 -0.54
C GLN A 52 14.62 -2.75 -0.96
N MET A 53 13.38 -2.29 -0.88
CA MET A 53 12.23 -3.06 -1.30
C MET A 53 11.89 -2.74 -2.77
N PRO A 54 11.94 -3.73 -3.68
CA PRO A 54 11.44 -3.53 -5.03
C PRO A 54 9.96 -3.12 -4.95
N LEU A 55 9.59 -2.03 -5.62
CA LEU A 55 8.20 -1.61 -5.73
C LEU A 55 7.44 -2.55 -6.67
N LEU A 56 6.11 -2.60 -6.53
CA LEU A 56 5.27 -3.24 -7.56
C LEU A 56 5.27 -2.41 -8.84
N ASN A 57 5.23 -3.08 -9.99
CA ASN A 57 4.92 -2.43 -11.26
C ASN A 57 3.42 -2.12 -11.30
N PHE A 58 3.04 -0.88 -11.60
CA PHE A 58 1.66 -0.45 -11.64
C PHE A 58 1.33 0.20 -12.98
N ASP A 59 0.32 -0.30 -13.69
CA ASP A 59 -0.08 0.19 -15.03
C ASP A 59 -1.20 1.25 -14.98
N GLY A 60 -1.51 1.78 -13.79
CA GLY A 60 -2.63 2.68 -13.56
C GLY A 60 -3.91 1.97 -13.16
N ARG A 61 -4.00 0.64 -13.31
CA ARG A 61 -5.17 -0.15 -12.92
C ARG A 61 -4.81 -1.41 -12.12
N TYR A 62 -3.85 -2.18 -12.60
CA TYR A 62 -3.40 -3.42 -12.01
C TYR A 62 -1.95 -3.32 -11.55
N ALA A 63 -1.65 -4.05 -10.48
CA ALA A 63 -0.29 -4.18 -9.97
C ALA A 63 0.34 -5.50 -10.42
N ARG A 64 1.66 -5.54 -10.52
CA ARG A 64 2.43 -6.74 -10.88
C ARG A 64 3.65 -6.84 -9.99
N ALA A 65 3.82 -8.00 -9.37
CA ALA A 65 5.04 -8.34 -8.64
C ALA A 65 6.16 -8.68 -9.65
N THR A 66 7.38 -8.27 -9.34
CA THR A 66 8.61 -8.59 -10.09
C THR A 66 9.29 -9.84 -9.53
N ASN A 67 10.27 -10.39 -10.24
CA ASN A 67 11.08 -11.54 -9.83
C ASN A 67 11.85 -11.38 -8.50
N TYR A 68 11.97 -10.15 -7.99
CA TYR A 68 12.59 -9.87 -6.69
C TYR A 68 11.63 -10.05 -5.51
N HIS A 69 10.34 -10.27 -5.77
CA HIS A 69 9.33 -10.43 -4.73
C HIS A 69 9.16 -11.89 -4.31
N PRO A 70 8.90 -12.17 -3.03
CA PRO A 70 8.57 -13.52 -2.57
C PRO A 70 7.31 -14.08 -3.26
N PRO A 71 7.20 -15.41 -3.45
CA PRO A 71 6.03 -16.03 -4.08
C PRO A 71 4.68 -15.63 -3.47
N VAL A 72 4.64 -15.42 -2.14
CA VAL A 72 3.41 -14.98 -1.45
C VAL A 72 2.93 -13.59 -1.91
N ILE A 73 3.84 -12.69 -2.30
CA ILE A 73 3.49 -11.38 -2.85
C ILE A 73 2.91 -11.51 -4.26
N HIS A 74 3.42 -12.43 -5.08
CA HIS A 74 2.82 -12.74 -6.37
C HIS A 74 1.37 -13.22 -6.22
N SER A 75 1.14 -14.17 -5.30
CA SER A 75 -0.22 -14.64 -5.00
C SER A 75 -1.11 -13.50 -4.50
N LEU A 76 -0.62 -12.67 -3.58
CA LEU A 76 -1.37 -11.56 -3.01
C LEU A 76 -1.80 -10.55 -4.07
N VAL A 77 -0.86 -10.11 -4.92
CA VAL A 77 -1.14 -9.17 -6.00
C VAL A 77 -2.12 -9.78 -7.02
N MET A 78 -1.96 -11.06 -7.34
CA MET A 78 -2.88 -11.77 -8.24
C MET A 78 -4.31 -11.80 -7.70
N ILE A 79 -4.50 -12.13 -6.41
CA ILE A 79 -5.83 -12.14 -5.79
C ILE A 79 -6.42 -10.73 -5.69
N ALA A 80 -5.61 -9.74 -5.31
CA ALA A 80 -6.04 -8.36 -5.24
C ALA A 80 -6.53 -7.85 -6.61
N ASN A 81 -5.81 -8.16 -7.69
CA ASN A 81 -6.22 -7.82 -9.05
C ASN A 81 -7.58 -8.41 -9.46
N GLN A 82 -7.98 -9.56 -8.92
CA GLN A 82 -9.27 -10.20 -9.26
C GLN A 82 -10.49 -9.44 -8.72
N ILE A 83 -10.30 -8.60 -7.70
CA ILE A 83 -11.39 -7.81 -7.11
C ILE A 83 -11.32 -6.32 -7.48
N VAL A 84 -10.27 -5.88 -8.18
CA VAL A 84 -10.18 -4.50 -8.70
C VAL A 84 -11.45 -4.13 -9.47
N ASP A 85 -11.97 -2.93 -9.21
CA ASP A 85 -13.18 -2.34 -9.80
C ASP A 85 -14.52 -3.00 -9.45
N LYS A 86 -14.52 -4.04 -8.61
CA LYS A 86 -15.78 -4.52 -8.03
C LYS A 86 -16.44 -3.40 -7.21
N PRO A 87 -17.78 -3.33 -7.15
CA PRO A 87 -18.49 -2.31 -6.38
C PRO A 87 -18.20 -2.39 -4.88
N TYR A 88 -18.32 -1.25 -4.20
CA TYR A 88 -18.37 -1.26 -2.74
C TYR A 88 -19.70 -1.85 -2.28
N LYS A 89 -19.66 -2.80 -1.36
CA LYS A 89 -20.86 -3.40 -0.76
C LYS A 89 -20.62 -3.56 0.73
N TRP A 90 -21.40 -2.87 1.55
CA TRP A 90 -21.31 -2.99 3.01
C TRP A 90 -21.53 -4.44 3.45
N GLY A 91 -20.59 -5.02 4.20
CA GLY A 91 -20.59 -6.43 4.59
C GLY A 91 -20.11 -7.40 3.50
N GLY A 92 -19.83 -6.91 2.30
CA GLY A 92 -19.36 -7.73 1.17
C GLY A 92 -17.97 -8.30 1.44
N GLY A 93 -17.80 -9.60 1.22
CA GLY A 93 -16.54 -10.32 1.47
C GLY A 93 -16.38 -10.94 2.86
N HIS A 94 -17.36 -10.79 3.77
CA HIS A 94 -17.31 -11.40 5.12
C HIS A 94 -18.05 -12.74 5.21
N GLN A 95 -19.35 -12.75 4.87
CA GLN A 95 -20.17 -13.97 4.91
C GLN A 95 -19.98 -14.84 3.68
N GLN A 96 -19.85 -14.18 2.52
CA GLN A 96 -19.51 -14.81 1.25
C GLN A 96 -18.13 -14.29 0.85
N LEU A 97 -17.12 -15.15 0.96
CA LEU A 97 -15.76 -14.82 0.55
C LEU A 97 -15.70 -14.47 -0.94
N PHE A 98 -16.53 -15.10 -1.77
CA PHE A 98 -16.65 -14.80 -3.20
C PHE A 98 -17.93 -13.99 -3.44
N ASP A 99 -17.84 -12.67 -3.29
CA ASP A 99 -18.96 -11.75 -3.48
C ASP A 99 -18.77 -10.92 -4.76
N ASN A 100 -19.86 -10.34 -5.25
CA ASN A 100 -19.86 -9.42 -6.38
C ASN A 100 -19.50 -7.99 -5.96
N GLY A 101 -19.43 -7.70 -4.65
CA GLY A 101 -18.93 -6.43 -4.11
C GLY A 101 -18.24 -6.63 -2.76
N PHE A 102 -17.37 -5.70 -2.38
CA PHE A 102 -16.52 -5.82 -1.19
C PHE A 102 -16.52 -4.53 -0.37
N ASP A 103 -16.55 -4.64 0.96
CA ASP A 103 -16.24 -3.51 1.84
C ASP A 103 -14.74 -3.40 2.13
N CYS A 104 -14.36 -2.38 2.91
CA CYS A 104 -12.97 -2.11 3.27
C CYS A 104 -12.29 -3.33 3.92
N SER A 105 -12.87 -3.88 4.97
CA SER A 105 -12.33 -5.03 5.68
C SER A 105 -12.56 -6.37 4.97
N GLY A 106 -13.61 -6.47 4.16
CA GLY A 106 -13.96 -7.65 3.39
C GLY A 106 -13.03 -7.84 2.19
N SER A 107 -12.61 -6.75 1.53
CA SER A 107 -11.59 -6.81 0.47
C SER A 107 -10.23 -7.27 1.01
N ILE A 108 -9.77 -6.72 2.13
CA ILE A 108 -8.52 -7.16 2.77
C ILE A 108 -8.64 -8.60 3.29
N SER A 109 -9.76 -8.98 3.89
CA SER A 109 -10.02 -10.36 4.32
C SER A 109 -10.01 -11.34 3.16
N HIS A 110 -10.64 -11.01 2.03
CA HIS A 110 -10.65 -11.84 0.83
C HIS A 110 -9.24 -12.13 0.33
N ILE A 111 -8.41 -11.08 0.24
CA ILE A 111 -7.05 -11.18 -0.24
C ILE A 111 -6.23 -12.06 0.70
N LEU A 112 -6.21 -11.75 2.00
CA LEU A 112 -5.40 -12.49 2.97
C LEU A 112 -5.88 -13.93 3.16
N TYR A 113 -7.18 -14.18 3.08
CA TYR A 113 -7.72 -15.54 3.19
C TYR A 113 -7.26 -16.40 2.01
N ARG A 114 -7.39 -15.90 0.78
CA ARG A 114 -7.03 -16.65 -0.42
C ARG A 114 -5.53 -16.78 -0.66
N THR A 115 -4.72 -15.97 0.01
CA THR A 115 -3.25 -16.13 0.03
C THR A 115 -2.77 -17.01 1.18
N GLY A 116 -3.66 -17.50 2.04
CA GLY A 116 -3.31 -18.31 3.21
C GLY A 116 -2.72 -17.52 4.39
N LEU A 117 -2.80 -16.18 4.36
CA LEU A 117 -2.33 -15.29 5.42
C LEU A 117 -3.39 -15.02 6.49
N LEU A 118 -4.61 -15.50 6.29
CA LEU A 118 -5.73 -15.34 7.22
C LEU A 118 -6.63 -16.59 7.18
N THR A 119 -7.07 -17.07 8.34
CA THR A 119 -7.89 -18.30 8.44
C THR A 119 -9.39 -18.05 8.47
N ARG A 120 -9.81 -16.81 8.75
CA ARG A 120 -11.22 -16.39 8.83
C ARG A 120 -11.35 -14.90 8.53
N PRO A 121 -12.39 -14.45 7.80
CA PRO A 121 -12.66 -13.03 7.60
C PRO A 121 -12.70 -12.21 8.89
N LEU A 122 -12.14 -11.00 8.83
CA LEU A 122 -12.11 -10.04 9.92
C LEU A 122 -12.79 -8.75 9.49
N ASN A 123 -13.58 -8.18 10.39
CA ASN A 123 -14.00 -6.79 10.27
C ASN A 123 -12.87 -5.84 10.71
N SER A 124 -13.09 -4.53 10.56
CA SER A 124 -12.11 -3.50 10.92
C SER A 124 -11.67 -3.53 12.39
N LYS A 125 -12.54 -3.94 13.32
CA LYS A 125 -12.16 -4.13 14.74
C LYS A 125 -11.26 -5.35 14.91
N GLY A 126 -11.57 -6.46 14.23
CA GLY A 126 -10.77 -7.68 14.27
C GLY A 126 -9.36 -7.49 13.71
N PHE A 127 -9.20 -6.64 12.68
CA PHE A 127 -7.87 -6.31 12.17
C PHE A 127 -6.98 -5.59 13.17
N ALA A 128 -7.53 -4.96 14.22
CA ALA A 128 -6.74 -4.24 15.21
C ALA A 128 -5.75 -5.14 15.97
N THR A 129 -6.04 -6.45 16.03
CA THR A 129 -5.23 -7.46 16.70
C THR A 129 -4.65 -8.51 15.74
N TYR A 130 -4.82 -8.33 14.43
CA TYR A 130 -4.31 -9.26 13.42
C TYR A 130 -2.79 -9.18 13.27
N GLY A 131 -2.12 -10.32 13.10
CA GLY A 131 -0.68 -10.38 12.81
C GLY A 131 0.20 -9.69 13.86
N MET A 132 1.28 -9.05 13.44
CA MET A 132 2.20 -8.31 14.31
C MET A 132 1.93 -6.79 14.27
N PRO A 133 2.19 -6.06 15.38
CA PRO A 133 2.12 -4.60 15.40
C PRO A 133 3.22 -3.97 14.54
N GLY A 134 2.91 -2.83 13.92
CA GLY A 134 3.86 -2.04 13.14
C GLY A 134 3.75 -2.25 11.64
N ALA A 135 4.55 -1.50 10.89
CA ALA A 135 4.67 -1.67 9.44
C ALA A 135 5.40 -2.98 9.12
N GLY A 136 4.85 -3.75 8.18
CA GLY A 136 5.52 -4.94 7.66
C GLY A 136 6.52 -4.57 6.58
N ARG A 137 7.38 -5.54 6.25
CA ARG A 137 8.42 -5.37 5.23
C ARG A 137 7.79 -5.16 3.86
N TYR A 138 6.95 -6.10 3.42
CA TYR A 138 6.24 -6.12 2.14
C TYR A 138 4.79 -5.67 2.27
N VAL A 139 4.12 -6.01 3.37
CA VAL A 139 2.68 -5.76 3.55
C VAL A 139 2.44 -4.98 4.83
N SER A 140 1.80 -3.82 4.72
CA SER A 140 1.33 -3.05 5.88
C SER A 140 -0.17 -2.86 5.79
N ILE A 141 -0.90 -3.27 6.81
CA ILE A 141 -2.34 -3.09 6.96
C ILE A 141 -2.57 -1.92 7.90
N PHE A 142 -3.32 -0.94 7.43
CA PHE A 142 -3.67 0.26 8.17
C PHE A 142 -5.08 0.09 8.71
N VAL A 143 -5.20 0.14 10.03
CA VAL A 143 -6.46 -0.18 10.72
C VAL A 143 -6.97 1.03 11.49
N LYS A 144 -8.20 1.46 11.18
CA LYS A 144 -8.99 2.34 12.03
C LYS A 144 -10.18 1.55 12.55
N PRO A 145 -10.12 1.01 13.79
CA PRO A 145 -11.10 0.06 14.29
C PRO A 145 -12.54 0.61 14.22
N GLY A 146 -13.46 -0.18 13.66
CA GLY A 146 -14.86 0.21 13.50
C GLY A 146 -15.13 1.19 12.35
N SER A 147 -14.11 1.64 11.62
CA SER A 147 -14.26 2.66 10.57
C SER A 147 -13.69 2.25 9.22
N HIS A 148 -12.39 1.92 9.14
CA HIS A 148 -11.76 1.68 7.84
C HIS A 148 -10.55 0.75 7.95
N VAL A 149 -10.28 -0.02 6.89
CA VAL A 149 -9.07 -0.81 6.73
C VAL A 149 -8.61 -0.71 5.28
N PHE A 150 -7.30 -0.58 5.09
CA PHE A 150 -6.67 -0.71 3.78
C PHE A 150 -5.28 -1.33 3.96
N MET A 151 -4.60 -1.67 2.87
CA MET A 151 -3.23 -2.16 2.93
C MET A 151 -2.31 -1.46 1.94
N SER A 152 -1.02 -1.48 2.22
CA SER A 152 0.06 -1.22 1.26
C SER A 152 0.80 -2.52 1.00
N VAL A 153 1.09 -2.79 -0.26
CA VAL A 153 1.86 -3.94 -0.73
C VAL A 153 3.03 -3.42 -1.54
N CYS A 154 4.24 -3.58 -1.01
CA CYS A 154 5.50 -3.08 -1.57
C CYS A 154 5.38 -1.63 -2.06
N GLY A 155 4.82 -0.77 -1.20
CA GLY A 155 4.62 0.65 -1.45
C GLY A 155 3.31 1.04 -2.14
N LEU A 156 2.61 0.11 -2.80
CA LEU A 156 1.38 0.42 -3.53
C LEU A 156 0.14 0.18 -2.65
N ARG A 157 -0.72 1.18 -2.56
CA ARG A 157 -1.93 1.13 -1.72
C ARG A 157 -3.06 0.38 -2.40
N PHE A 158 -3.70 -0.52 -1.66
CA PHE A 158 -4.96 -1.17 -2.02
C PHE A 158 -6.06 -0.73 -1.05
N ASP A 159 -7.08 -0.02 -1.53
CA ASP A 159 -8.05 0.70 -0.70
C ASP A 159 -9.42 0.75 -1.39
N THR A 160 -10.49 0.73 -0.60
CA THR A 160 -11.89 0.94 -1.05
C THR A 160 -12.34 2.38 -0.87
N SER A 161 -11.43 3.31 -0.65
CA SER A 161 -11.74 4.73 -0.48
C SER A 161 -10.63 5.59 -1.07
N GLY A 162 -10.96 6.80 -1.53
CA GLY A 162 -9.96 7.73 -2.05
C GLY A 162 -10.52 8.80 -2.98
N THR A 163 -11.16 8.42 -4.08
CA THR A 163 -11.54 9.37 -5.14
C THR A 163 -13.03 9.68 -5.17
N GLN A 164 -13.89 8.69 -4.87
CA GLN A 164 -15.35 8.88 -4.79
C GLN A 164 -15.93 8.03 -3.66
N THR A 165 -17.12 8.39 -3.19
CA THR A 165 -17.90 7.60 -2.21
C THR A 165 -18.50 6.37 -2.89
N GLY A 166 -18.50 5.21 -2.21
CA GLY A 166 -19.08 3.97 -2.77
C GLY A 166 -18.19 3.24 -3.79
N GLU A 167 -16.97 3.69 -3.93
CA GLU A 167 -15.94 3.06 -4.72
C GLU A 167 -15.46 1.74 -4.06
N GLY A 168 -15.50 0.62 -4.77
CA GLY A 168 -14.94 -0.64 -4.23
C GLY A 168 -13.41 -0.72 -4.30
N PRO A 169 -12.83 -1.92 -4.14
CA PRO A 169 -11.38 -2.09 -4.00
C PRO A 169 -10.61 -1.78 -5.28
N ARG A 170 -9.49 -1.04 -5.16
CA ARG A 170 -8.52 -0.84 -6.23
C ARG A 170 -7.14 -0.40 -5.74
N TRP A 171 -6.17 -0.52 -6.64
CA TRP A 171 -4.82 0.01 -6.46
C TRP A 171 -4.78 1.53 -6.60
N ARG A 172 -3.91 2.17 -5.82
CA ARG A 172 -3.72 3.61 -5.81
C ARG A 172 -2.25 3.95 -5.61
N SER A 173 -1.71 4.77 -6.51
CA SER A 173 -0.37 5.36 -6.38
C SER A 173 -0.34 6.55 -5.42
N THR A 174 -1.50 7.16 -5.14
CA THR A 174 -1.60 8.30 -4.23
C THR A 174 -1.46 7.88 -2.79
N ALA A 175 -0.55 8.55 -2.08
CA ALA A 175 -0.45 8.48 -0.64
C ALA A 175 -1.73 9.00 0.02
N ARG A 176 -1.99 8.51 1.23
CA ARG A 176 -3.08 8.95 2.10
C ARG A 176 -2.50 9.24 3.47
N SER A 177 -3.07 10.23 4.16
CA SER A 177 -2.83 10.39 5.59
C SER A 177 -3.23 9.11 6.35
N SER A 178 -2.27 8.51 7.05
CA SER A 178 -2.46 7.41 7.98
C SER A 178 -2.80 7.89 9.41
N ALA A 179 -3.10 9.18 9.60
CA ALA A 179 -3.43 9.72 10.91
C ALA A 179 -4.65 8.99 11.50
N GLY A 180 -4.49 8.47 12.72
CA GLY A 180 -5.51 7.68 13.42
C GLY A 180 -5.65 6.23 12.95
N PHE A 181 -4.75 5.75 12.08
CA PHE A 181 -4.61 4.33 11.76
C PHE A 181 -3.49 3.71 12.59
N THR A 182 -3.72 2.48 13.06
CA THR A 182 -2.67 1.63 13.61
C THR A 182 -2.19 0.65 12.54
N ASN A 183 -0.87 0.44 12.48
CA ASN A 183 -0.28 -0.46 11.50
C ASN A 183 -0.20 -1.88 12.06
N ARG A 184 -0.54 -2.85 11.21
CA ARG A 184 -0.42 -4.28 11.43
C ARG A 184 0.20 -4.93 10.20
N HIS A 185 0.78 -6.11 10.33
CA HIS A 185 1.24 -6.87 9.17
C HIS A 185 1.14 -8.38 9.39
N PRO A 186 0.98 -9.18 8.31
CA PRO A 186 1.09 -10.63 8.40
C PRO A 186 2.47 -11.05 8.91
N ASN A 187 2.54 -12.11 9.71
CA ASN A 187 3.81 -12.57 10.28
C ASN A 187 4.82 -12.92 9.17
N GLY A 188 6.03 -12.35 9.26
CA GLY A 188 7.09 -12.59 8.27
C GLY A 188 6.98 -11.76 6.99
N LEU A 189 6.03 -10.81 6.91
CA LEU A 189 5.80 -9.91 5.77
C LEU A 189 5.81 -8.43 6.14
#